data_AF-A0A6J1D2X4-F1
#
_entry.id   AF-A0A6J1D2X4-F1
#
_cell.length_a   1.000
_cell.length_b   1.000
_cell.length_c   1.000
_cell.angle_alpha   90.00
_cell.angle_beta   90.00
_cell.angle_gamma   90.00
#
_symmetry.space_group_name_H-M   'P 1'
#
loop_
_entity.id
_entity.type
_entity.pdbx_description
1 polymer ?
#
loop_
_entity_poly.entity_id
_entity_poly.type
_entity_poly.pdbx_seq_one_letter_code
_entity_poly.pdbx_strand_id
1 'polypeptide(L)'
;MAETIESNAEVPVSDEGNTINGDELMPDLPHNPTSTSSDSDSDSEDDESDQKLQLQLHTLQSELSTNPSNYDAHVQCIKLLRKMGDLDNLRKAREAMSEIFPLTPPMWQEWAKDEASISTTGPEALAAIEKLYERGVSDYLSVSLWCDYLNFVQEYNPLVRDCATSGIKKARDLFERALTAAGLHFTDAEELWEAYRKFEKAVYQSIDETDIQAKEKQVQLIRSNFHRQLSLPLANMNSTLEAYKAWEMEGEHGCVLEVKSNDSDRVPSQVASAYQRALDMYNARVQLEKQISRQDTTDTERLNQYIIYLKFEQSAGDPARVQVLFERAVADFPVSVDLWLDYTRYMDKTLKVGSIVRNVYSRATRNCPWVGDLWVRYLLALERARASEGEIASVFEKSLQCSFSTLDEYLDLFLTRVDGLRRRISFASEIEDVLEYSLIKETFQRASDYLSPHLKNSEG
;
A
#
# COMPACT_ATOMS: atom_id res chain seq x y z
N MET A 1 9.77 -38.54 -48.83
CA MET A 1 10.62 -37.54 -49.50
C MET A 1 11.11 -36.63 -48.37
N ALA A 2 12.23 -36.95 -47.69
CA ALA A 2 13.64 -36.70 -48.10
C ALA A 2 13.88 -35.19 -48.28
N GLU A 3 14.87 -34.49 -47.72
CA GLU A 3 16.08 -34.67 -46.89
C GLU A 3 16.45 -33.23 -46.41
N THR A 4 16.87 -32.99 -45.17
CA THR A 4 18.26 -32.66 -44.74
C THR A 4 18.95 -31.47 -45.45
N ILE A 5 19.53 -30.53 -44.69
CA ILE A 5 20.96 -30.11 -44.72
C ILE A 5 21.20 -28.81 -43.92
N GLU A 6 22.15 -28.89 -42.98
CA GLU A 6 22.86 -27.83 -42.26
C GLU A 6 23.83 -27.05 -43.18
N SER A 7 24.23 -25.83 -42.82
CA SER A 7 25.65 -25.45 -42.96
C SER A 7 26.03 -24.15 -42.23
N ASN A 8 27.03 -24.29 -41.38
CA ASN A 8 27.96 -23.29 -40.85
C ASN A 8 28.54 -22.33 -41.91
N ALA A 9 29.01 -21.18 -41.44
CA ALA A 9 30.19 -20.53 -42.02
C ALA A 9 31.14 -20.08 -40.89
N GLU A 10 32.32 -20.71 -40.87
CA GLU A 10 33.51 -20.32 -40.13
C GLU A 10 34.28 -19.17 -40.82
N VAL A 11 35.12 -18.55 -39.99
CA VAL A 11 36.31 -17.67 -40.17
C VAL A 11 37.17 -17.99 -41.41
N PRO A 12 38.19 -17.18 -41.83
CA PRO A 12 39.53 -17.33 -41.21
C PRO A 12 40.58 -16.17 -41.30
N VAL A 13 41.71 -16.39 -40.59
CA VAL A 13 43.14 -15.99 -40.84
C VAL A 13 43.62 -14.60 -40.36
N SER A 14 44.79 -14.34 -39.74
CA SER A 14 46.04 -15.00 -39.24
C SER A 14 46.73 -13.97 -38.33
N ASP A 15 47.35 -14.24 -37.17
CA ASP A 15 48.53 -15.05 -36.81
C ASP A 15 49.91 -14.49 -37.23
N GLU A 16 50.89 -14.77 -36.36
CA GLU A 16 52.31 -14.37 -36.23
C GLU A 16 52.59 -13.09 -35.40
N GLY A 17 53.35 -13.11 -34.30
CA GLY A 17 54.09 -14.18 -33.64
C GLY A 17 55.10 -13.64 -32.60
N ASN A 18 55.40 -14.50 -31.61
CA ASN A 18 56.59 -14.58 -30.75
C ASN A 18 56.79 -13.72 -29.46
N THR A 19 56.40 -14.32 -28.32
CA THR A 19 57.25 -14.87 -27.20
C THR A 19 58.68 -14.35 -26.96
N ILE A 20 59.31 -14.37 -25.77
CA ILE A 20 59.07 -14.70 -24.34
C ILE A 20 60.38 -14.28 -23.59
N ASN A 21 60.27 -13.91 -22.31
CA ASN A 21 61.19 -14.16 -21.15
C ASN A 21 61.13 -12.94 -20.20
N GLY A 22 60.83 -13.02 -18.91
CA GLY A 22 60.97 -14.12 -17.95
C GLY A 22 62.01 -13.73 -16.88
N ASP A 23 61.60 -13.75 -15.61
CA ASP A 23 62.34 -13.56 -14.34
C ASP A 23 62.77 -12.14 -13.90
N GLU A 24 62.75 -11.75 -12.62
CA GLU A 24 62.09 -12.13 -11.37
C GLU A 24 62.56 -11.08 -10.30
N LEU A 25 61.83 -10.95 -9.18
CA LEU A 25 62.23 -10.40 -7.86
C LEU A 25 61.96 -8.92 -7.48
N MET A 26 61.21 -8.81 -6.37
CA MET A 26 60.85 -7.66 -5.50
C MET A 26 62.04 -7.12 -4.66
N PRO A 27 61.86 -6.26 -3.61
CA PRO A 27 61.14 -4.97 -3.45
C PRO A 27 62.05 -3.88 -2.79
N ASP A 28 61.57 -2.62 -2.67
CA ASP A 28 61.61 -1.77 -1.44
C ASP A 28 61.56 -0.25 -1.72
N LEU A 29 60.73 0.42 -0.91
CA LEU A 29 60.57 1.86 -0.65
C LEU A 29 61.84 2.48 0.02
N PRO A 30 61.89 3.76 0.48
CA PRO A 30 61.19 5.02 0.14
C PRO A 30 62.16 6.22 0.00
N HIS A 31 61.66 7.42 -0.36
CA HIS A 31 61.86 8.71 0.34
C HIS A 31 61.81 9.96 -0.58
N ASN A 32 60.89 10.84 -0.22
CA ASN A 32 60.71 12.24 -0.63
C ASN A 32 61.89 13.11 -0.11
N PRO A 33 62.19 14.33 -0.64
CA PRO A 33 61.38 15.50 -0.25
C PRO A 33 61.32 16.72 -1.22
N THR A 34 60.34 17.60 -0.94
CA THR A 34 60.32 19.08 -1.09
C THR A 34 60.21 19.72 -2.49
N SER A 35 59.01 20.21 -2.85
CA SER A 35 58.57 21.65 -2.87
C SER A 35 59.10 22.44 -4.08
N THR A 36 58.34 23.17 -4.90
CA THR A 36 57.08 23.93 -4.75
C THR A 36 56.71 24.53 -6.12
N SER A 37 55.44 24.46 -6.52
CA SER A 37 54.64 25.49 -7.25
C SER A 37 53.34 24.81 -7.69
N SER A 38 52.26 24.87 -6.91
CA SER A 38 51.19 25.87 -7.05
C SER A 38 50.78 26.09 -8.50
N ASP A 39 49.94 25.21 -9.01
CA ASP A 39 48.89 25.56 -9.97
C ASP A 39 47.57 25.04 -9.38
N SER A 40 46.73 26.01 -9.03
CA SER A 40 45.34 25.84 -8.69
C SER A 40 44.59 25.80 -10.02
N ASP A 41 43.83 24.75 -10.30
CA ASP A 41 42.70 24.84 -11.20
C ASP A 41 41.73 23.66 -10.99
N SER A 42 40.48 24.03 -10.73
CA SER A 42 39.24 23.29 -11.00
C SER A 42 38.73 22.27 -9.97
N ASP A 43 38.15 22.78 -8.88
CA ASP A 43 37.04 22.14 -8.13
C ASP A 43 35.71 22.96 -8.30
N SER A 44 35.65 23.92 -9.24
CA SER A 44 34.57 24.91 -9.33
C SER A 44 33.27 24.43 -9.99
N GLU A 45 33.26 23.25 -10.62
CA GLU A 45 32.05 22.75 -11.28
C GLU A 45 31.03 22.16 -10.29
N ASP A 46 31.49 21.61 -9.16
CA ASP A 46 30.60 21.06 -8.13
C ASP A 46 29.92 22.17 -7.30
N ASP A 47 30.64 23.22 -6.94
CA ASP A 47 30.13 24.34 -6.12
C ASP A 47 29.04 25.18 -6.84
N GLU A 48 29.16 25.40 -8.15
CA GLU A 48 28.11 26.10 -8.92
C GLU A 48 26.83 25.26 -9.04
N SER A 49 26.99 23.93 -9.09
CA SER A 49 25.87 23.00 -9.18
C SER A 49 25.05 22.96 -7.88
N ASP A 50 25.71 23.00 -6.73
CA ASP A 50 25.08 22.97 -5.41
C ASP A 50 24.38 24.29 -5.07
N GLN A 51 24.98 25.44 -5.42
CA GLN A 51 24.33 26.74 -5.25
C GLN A 51 23.03 26.84 -6.06
N LYS A 52 23.01 26.28 -7.28
CA LYS A 52 21.81 26.24 -8.12
C LYS A 52 20.72 25.36 -7.51
N LEU A 53 21.07 24.21 -6.92
CA LEU A 53 20.13 23.33 -6.23
C LEU A 53 19.53 24.01 -4.99
N GLN A 54 20.34 24.71 -4.20
CA GLN A 54 19.89 25.48 -3.03
C GLN A 54 18.92 26.60 -3.42
N LEU A 55 19.18 27.33 -4.50
CA LEU A 55 18.28 28.38 -4.98
C LEU A 55 16.92 27.82 -5.45
N GLN A 56 16.93 26.69 -6.15
CA GLN A 56 15.71 25.99 -6.56
C GLN A 56 14.91 25.53 -5.35
N LEU A 57 15.57 24.98 -4.34
CA LEU A 57 14.95 24.54 -3.10
C LEU A 57 14.30 25.71 -2.32
N HIS A 58 14.98 26.86 -2.21
CA HIS A 58 14.41 28.04 -1.58
C HIS A 58 13.16 28.56 -2.33
N THR A 59 13.19 28.50 -3.67
CA THR A 59 12.04 28.89 -4.51
C THR A 59 10.85 27.98 -4.22
N LEU A 60 11.04 26.66 -4.23
CA LEU A 60 9.99 25.69 -3.92
C LEU A 60 9.46 25.83 -2.49
N GLN A 61 10.32 26.11 -1.51
CA GLN A 61 9.90 26.37 -0.13
C GLN A 61 9.05 27.64 -0.01
N SER A 62 9.37 28.69 -0.76
CA SER A 62 8.56 29.91 -0.84
C SER A 62 7.21 29.67 -1.54
N GLU A 63 7.18 28.80 -2.55
CA GLU A 63 5.93 28.40 -3.19
C GLU A 63 5.04 27.60 -2.23
N LEU A 64 5.62 26.67 -1.47
CA LEU A 64 4.90 25.87 -0.47
C LEU A 64 4.41 26.68 0.72
N SER A 65 5.13 27.74 1.13
CA SER A 65 4.65 28.65 2.18
C SER A 65 3.46 29.49 1.72
N THR A 66 3.36 29.76 0.40
CA THR A 66 2.26 30.51 -0.20
C THR A 66 1.07 29.60 -0.53
N ASN A 67 1.34 28.40 -1.04
CA ASN A 67 0.35 27.39 -1.39
C ASN A 67 0.79 26.00 -0.91
N PRO A 68 0.46 25.64 0.35
CA PRO A 68 0.77 24.33 0.91
C PRO A 68 0.14 23.15 0.16
N SER A 69 -0.91 23.39 -0.63
CA SER A 69 -1.64 22.38 -1.40
C SER A 69 -1.02 22.10 -2.78
N ASN A 70 0.17 22.61 -3.08
CA ASN A 70 0.86 22.33 -4.34
C ASN A 70 1.60 20.97 -4.27
N TYR A 71 0.96 19.92 -4.80
CA TYR A 71 1.50 18.56 -4.82
C TYR A 71 2.86 18.46 -5.54
N ASP A 72 2.99 19.05 -6.74
CA ASP A 72 4.21 18.95 -7.54
C ASP A 72 5.40 19.65 -6.87
N ALA A 73 5.15 20.77 -6.19
CA ALA A 73 6.19 21.47 -5.43
C ALA A 73 6.71 20.62 -4.26
N HIS A 74 5.83 19.92 -3.53
CA HIS A 74 6.25 18.96 -2.48
C HIS A 74 7.12 17.84 -3.07
N VAL A 75 6.67 17.21 -4.16
CA VAL A 75 7.40 16.12 -4.82
C VAL A 75 8.79 16.58 -5.29
N GLN A 76 8.88 17.76 -5.91
CA GLN A 76 10.16 18.32 -6.37
C GLN A 76 11.08 18.69 -5.19
N CYS A 77 10.53 19.27 -4.12
CA CYS A 77 11.27 19.61 -2.92
C CYS A 77 11.89 18.36 -2.28
N ILE A 78 11.11 17.29 -2.09
CA ILE A 78 11.58 16.01 -1.55
C ILE A 78 12.68 15.41 -2.44
N LYS A 79 12.51 15.42 -3.77
CA LYS A 79 13.53 14.92 -4.70
C LYS A 79 14.86 15.69 -4.59
N LEU A 80 14.81 17.02 -4.50
CA LEU A 80 16.00 17.85 -4.35
C LEU A 80 16.69 17.63 -3.00
N LEU A 81 15.93 17.62 -1.90
CA LEU A 81 16.44 17.35 -0.55
C LEU A 81 17.15 15.99 -0.47
N ARG A 82 16.55 14.96 -1.08
CA ARG A 82 17.14 13.62 -1.16
C ARG A 82 18.44 13.63 -1.97
N LYS A 83 18.50 14.35 -3.10
CA LYS A 83 19.70 14.49 -3.92
C LYS A 83 20.84 15.20 -3.19
N MET A 84 20.52 16.21 -2.38
CA MET A 84 21.48 16.99 -1.59
C MET A 84 21.96 16.27 -0.31
N GLY A 85 21.33 15.16 0.07
CA GLY A 85 21.66 14.45 1.31
C GLY A 85 21.24 15.17 2.60
N ASP A 86 20.35 16.17 2.52
CA ASP A 86 19.83 16.87 3.70
C ASP A 86 18.70 16.06 4.36
N LEU A 87 19.10 15.07 5.17
CA LEU A 87 18.20 14.08 5.77
C LEU A 87 17.16 14.68 6.72
N ASP A 88 17.54 15.70 7.48
CA ASP A 88 16.64 16.30 8.48
C ASP A 88 15.54 17.12 7.83
N ASN A 89 15.86 17.89 6.79
CA ASN A 89 14.84 18.62 6.05
C ASN A 89 14.04 17.69 5.13
N LEU A 90 14.64 16.61 4.62
CA LEU A 90 13.93 15.56 3.88
C LEU A 90 12.82 14.92 4.72
N ARG A 91 13.11 14.57 5.99
CA ARG A 91 12.11 14.05 6.94
C ARG A 91 10.95 15.02 7.15
N LYS A 92 11.27 16.29 7.41
CA LYS A 92 10.24 17.34 7.61
C LYS A 92 9.37 17.52 6.36
N ALA A 93 9.98 17.54 5.17
CA ALA A 93 9.25 17.69 3.91
C ALA A 93 8.31 16.50 3.65
N ARG A 94 8.77 15.27 3.90
CA ARG A 94 7.95 14.05 3.77
C ARG A 94 6.78 14.03 4.76
N GLU A 95 7.02 14.40 6.02
CA GLU A 95 5.95 14.52 7.02
C GLU A 95 4.92 15.58 6.59
N ALA A 96 5.37 16.79 6.25
CA ALA A 96 4.49 17.88 5.81
C ALA A 96 3.63 17.48 4.59
N MET A 97 4.22 16.81 3.60
CA MET A 97 3.47 16.32 2.44
C MET A 97 2.45 15.25 2.85
N SER A 98 2.83 14.31 3.70
CA SER A 98 1.96 13.20 4.13
C SER A 98 0.79 13.65 5.01
N GLU A 99 0.92 14.78 5.72
CA GLU A 99 -0.18 15.35 6.51
C GLU A 99 -1.30 15.88 5.61
N ILE A 100 -0.94 16.40 4.43
CA ILE A 100 -1.87 17.00 3.48
C ILE A 100 -2.39 15.95 2.48
N PHE A 101 -1.48 15.14 1.93
CA PHE A 101 -1.80 14.20 0.84
C PHE A 101 -1.58 12.75 1.28
N PRO A 102 -2.46 11.82 0.86
CA PRO A 102 -2.12 10.40 0.86
C PRO A 102 -0.95 10.17 -0.10
N LEU A 103 0.09 9.45 0.34
CA LEU A 103 1.26 9.21 -0.52
C LEU A 103 1.10 7.92 -1.31
N THR A 104 1.70 7.89 -2.50
CA THR A 104 1.69 6.69 -3.33
C THR A 104 2.55 5.59 -2.71
N PRO A 105 2.27 4.30 -2.96
CA PRO A 105 3.07 3.20 -2.42
C PRO A 105 4.59 3.33 -2.69
N PRO A 106 5.06 3.73 -3.88
CA PRO A 106 6.49 3.95 -4.12
C PRO A 106 7.12 5.03 -3.24
N MET A 107 6.37 6.09 -2.90
CA MET A 107 6.87 7.16 -2.02
C MET A 107 7.05 6.66 -0.59
N TRP A 108 6.12 5.84 -0.09
CA TRP A 108 6.23 5.19 1.21
C TRP A 108 7.40 4.20 1.26
N GLN A 109 7.58 3.39 0.21
CA GLN A 109 8.72 2.45 0.10
C GLN A 109 10.06 3.20 0.09
N GLU A 110 10.18 4.27 -0.71
CA GLU A 110 11.39 5.08 -0.76
C GLU A 110 11.71 5.67 0.62
N TRP A 111 10.71 6.22 1.30
CA TRP A 111 10.89 6.77 2.64
C TRP A 111 11.32 5.71 3.64
N ALA A 112 10.63 4.58 3.71
CA ALA A 112 10.97 3.50 4.62
C ALA A 112 12.40 2.95 4.38
N LYS A 113 12.82 2.84 3.12
CA LYS A 113 14.18 2.37 2.74
C LYS A 113 15.26 3.36 3.13
N ASP A 114 15.03 4.65 2.90
CA ASP A 114 15.97 5.69 3.32
C ASP A 114 16.13 5.65 4.85
N GLU A 115 15.03 5.59 5.62
CA GLU A 115 15.11 5.51 7.09
C GLU A 115 15.79 4.24 7.59
N ALA A 116 15.57 3.09 6.94
CA ALA A 116 16.25 1.84 7.26
C ALA A 116 17.77 1.92 6.99
N SER A 117 18.20 2.69 5.99
CA SER A 117 19.62 2.88 5.67
C SER A 117 20.33 3.83 6.63
N ILE A 118 19.60 4.82 7.18
CA ILE A 118 20.15 5.86 8.06
C ILE A 118 20.15 5.40 9.53
N SER A 119 19.12 4.66 9.92
CA SER A 119 18.91 4.33 11.32
C SER A 119 19.87 3.26 11.82
N THR A 120 20.45 3.47 13.01
CA THR A 120 21.18 2.42 13.71
C THR A 120 20.20 1.32 14.13
N THR A 121 20.59 0.06 14.00
CA THR A 121 19.76 -1.11 14.35
C THR A 121 19.43 -1.10 15.84
N GLY A 122 18.30 -0.48 16.19
CA GLY A 122 17.74 -0.39 17.53
C GLY A 122 16.23 -0.60 17.51
N PRO A 123 15.62 -1.12 18.59
CA PRO A 123 14.18 -1.40 18.64
C PRO A 123 13.29 -0.19 18.34
N GLU A 124 13.72 1.01 18.75
CA GLU A 124 12.99 2.27 18.51
C GLU A 124 12.99 2.67 17.02
N ALA A 125 14.13 2.53 16.35
CA ALA A 125 14.24 2.77 14.91
C ALA A 125 13.37 1.79 14.11
N LEU A 126 13.38 0.51 14.48
CA LEU A 126 12.51 -0.49 13.87
C LEU A 126 11.04 -0.13 14.04
N ALA A 127 10.62 0.24 15.26
CA ALA A 127 9.24 0.65 15.51
C ALA A 127 8.83 1.90 14.72
N ALA A 128 9.74 2.85 14.52
CA ALA A 128 9.50 4.04 13.71
C ALA A 128 9.29 3.68 12.22
N ILE A 129 10.09 2.77 11.66
CA ILE A 129 9.95 2.32 10.27
C ILE A 129 8.70 1.46 10.10
N GLU A 130 8.39 0.56 11.05
CA GLU A 130 7.13 -0.19 11.04
C GLU A 130 5.94 0.77 11.03
N LYS A 131 5.99 1.89 11.78
CA LYS A 131 4.95 2.92 11.75
C LYS A 131 4.83 3.61 10.38
N LEU A 132 5.92 3.78 9.63
CA LEU A 132 5.86 4.31 8.27
C LEU A 132 5.13 3.34 7.34
N TYR A 133 5.45 2.04 7.41
CA TYR A 133 4.72 1.03 6.65
C TYR A 133 3.24 0.98 7.03
N GLU A 134 2.91 1.04 8.33
CA GLU A 134 1.53 1.07 8.82
C GLU A 134 0.72 2.26 8.25
N ARG A 135 1.36 3.44 8.14
CA ARG A 135 0.76 4.60 7.46
C ARG A 135 0.58 4.32 5.97
N GLY A 136 1.61 3.79 5.31
CA GLY A 136 1.59 3.54 3.88
C GLY A 136 0.51 2.54 3.45
N VAL A 137 0.40 1.41 4.13
CA VAL A 137 -0.62 0.39 3.82
C VAL A 137 -2.05 0.85 4.17
N SER A 138 -2.19 1.97 4.88
CA SER A 138 -3.49 2.58 5.19
C SER A 138 -3.95 3.62 4.16
N ASP A 139 -3.05 4.19 3.35
CA ASP A 139 -3.41 5.17 2.32
C ASP A 139 -4.07 4.48 1.12
N TYR A 140 -3.41 3.46 0.56
CA TYR A 140 -3.89 2.71 -0.60
C TYR A 140 -3.58 1.22 -0.50
N LEU A 141 -4.42 0.41 -1.16
CA LEU A 141 -4.13 -1.00 -1.34
C LEU A 141 -2.94 -1.17 -2.30
N SER A 142 -1.88 -1.80 -1.83
CA SER A 142 -0.71 -2.13 -2.64
C SER A 142 -0.07 -3.42 -2.17
N VAL A 143 -0.08 -4.44 -3.03
CA VAL A 143 0.57 -5.73 -2.73
C VAL A 143 2.08 -5.54 -2.58
N SER A 144 2.71 -4.77 -3.47
CA SER A 144 4.15 -4.51 -3.42
C SER A 144 4.60 -3.83 -2.12
N LEU A 145 3.80 -2.89 -1.57
CA LEU A 145 4.09 -2.27 -0.28
C LEU A 145 3.94 -3.25 0.88
N TRP A 146 2.93 -4.12 0.86
CA TRP A 146 2.79 -5.19 1.86
C TRP A 146 3.97 -6.18 1.80
N CYS A 147 4.41 -6.57 0.60
CA CYS A 147 5.59 -7.42 0.41
C CYS A 147 6.85 -6.74 0.97
N ASP A 148 7.08 -5.46 0.68
CA ASP A 148 8.22 -4.68 1.20
C ASP A 148 8.19 -4.62 2.74
N TYR A 149 7.00 -4.40 3.33
CA TYR A 149 6.83 -4.40 4.78
C TYR A 149 7.13 -5.77 5.41
N LEU A 150 6.58 -6.85 4.83
CA LEU A 150 6.82 -8.22 5.28
C LEU A 150 8.30 -8.59 5.19
N ASN A 151 8.99 -8.18 4.12
CA ASN A 151 10.42 -8.41 3.95
C ASN A 151 11.24 -7.64 4.99
N PHE A 152 10.91 -6.36 5.21
CA PHE A 152 11.55 -5.53 6.23
C PHE A 152 11.44 -6.17 7.63
N VAL A 153 10.24 -6.63 8.02
CA VAL A 153 10.05 -7.26 9.34
C VAL A 153 10.82 -8.57 9.44
N GLN A 154 10.91 -9.37 8.37
CA GLN A 154 11.68 -10.62 8.37
C GLN A 154 13.19 -10.38 8.43
N GLU A 155 13.70 -9.35 7.78
CA GLU A 155 15.14 -9.05 7.72
C GLU A 155 15.65 -8.39 9.00
N TYR A 156 14.93 -7.38 9.48
CA TYR A 156 15.42 -6.49 10.53
C TYR A 156 14.90 -6.83 11.94
N ASN A 157 13.79 -7.56 12.07
CA ASN A 157 13.31 -7.98 13.40
C ASN A 157 14.01 -9.26 13.86
N PRO A 158 14.87 -9.22 14.90
CA PRO A 158 15.66 -10.38 15.30
C PRO A 158 14.79 -11.55 15.77
N LEU A 159 13.66 -11.28 16.42
CA LEU A 159 12.76 -12.35 16.88
C LEU A 159 12.13 -13.12 15.70
N VAL A 160 11.85 -12.42 14.60
CA VAL A 160 11.27 -13.01 13.39
C VAL A 160 12.35 -13.78 12.63
N ARG A 161 13.50 -13.14 12.39
CA ARG A 161 14.64 -13.74 11.69
C ARG A 161 15.13 -15.01 12.37
N ASP A 162 15.24 -14.97 13.69
CA ASP A 162 15.75 -16.09 14.49
C ASP A 162 14.63 -17.13 14.79
N CYS A 163 13.46 -17.00 14.16
CA CYS A 163 12.31 -17.90 14.30
C CYS A 163 11.88 -18.15 15.76
N ALA A 164 12.00 -17.13 16.62
CA ALA A 164 11.51 -17.21 17.99
C ALA A 164 9.97 -17.31 17.99
N THR A 165 9.39 -18.01 18.97
CA THR A 165 7.93 -18.23 19.04
C THR A 165 7.10 -16.94 18.97
N SER A 166 7.57 -15.87 19.63
CA SER A 166 6.92 -14.54 19.58
C SER A 166 7.10 -13.85 18.23
N GLY A 167 8.26 -14.01 17.59
CA GLY A 167 8.54 -13.49 16.24
C GLY A 167 7.72 -14.19 15.17
N ILE A 168 7.63 -15.53 15.22
CA ILE A 168 6.77 -16.31 14.32
C ILE A 168 5.32 -15.84 14.44
N LYS A 169 4.81 -15.65 15.67
CA LYS A 169 3.46 -15.12 15.88
C LYS A 169 3.30 -13.73 15.26
N LYS A 170 4.24 -12.80 15.51
CA LYS A 170 4.22 -11.46 14.93
C LYS A 170 4.19 -11.49 13.40
N ALA A 171 5.03 -12.31 12.77
CA ALA A 171 5.06 -12.44 11.32
C ALA A 171 3.76 -13.03 10.76
N ARG A 172 3.21 -14.07 11.38
CA ARG A 172 1.91 -14.65 10.98
C ARG A 172 0.77 -13.64 11.09
N ASP A 173 0.70 -12.90 12.19
CA ASP A 173 -0.31 -11.85 12.39
C ASP A 173 -0.20 -10.78 11.29
N LEU A 174 1.04 -10.44 10.88
CA LEU A 174 1.28 -9.49 9.78
C LEU A 174 0.90 -10.07 8.40
N PHE A 175 1.22 -11.33 8.12
CA PHE A 175 0.79 -12.01 6.89
C PHE A 175 -0.73 -12.10 6.78
N GLU A 176 -1.42 -12.47 7.86
CA GLU A 176 -2.89 -12.54 7.87
C GLU A 176 -3.53 -11.16 7.67
N ARG A 177 -2.93 -10.10 8.19
CA ARG A 177 -3.35 -8.71 7.89
C ARG A 177 -3.15 -8.37 6.41
N ALA A 178 -1.99 -8.69 5.84
CA ALA A 178 -1.71 -8.46 4.43
C ALA A 178 -2.70 -9.24 3.53
N LEU A 179 -3.00 -10.50 3.86
CA LEU A 179 -3.98 -11.31 3.15
C LEU A 179 -5.42 -10.82 3.34
N THR A 180 -5.76 -10.27 4.50
CA THR A 180 -7.06 -9.64 4.72
C THR A 180 -7.24 -8.40 3.84
N ALA A 181 -6.19 -7.60 3.68
CA ALA A 181 -6.22 -6.40 2.85
C ALA A 181 -6.17 -6.72 1.34
N ALA A 182 -5.26 -7.61 0.92
CA ALA A 182 -4.87 -7.77 -0.47
C ALA A 182 -4.89 -9.22 -0.98
N GLY A 183 -5.23 -10.20 -0.15
CA GLY A 183 -5.22 -11.62 -0.52
C GLY A 183 -6.25 -12.03 -1.57
N LEU A 184 -7.23 -11.16 -1.86
CA LEU A 184 -8.23 -11.32 -2.93
C LEU A 184 -7.88 -10.55 -4.22
N HIS A 185 -6.74 -9.85 -4.25
CA HIS A 185 -6.29 -9.13 -5.44
C HIS A 185 -6.03 -10.11 -6.59
N PHE A 186 -6.69 -9.93 -7.73
CA PHE A 186 -6.76 -10.97 -8.76
C PHE A 186 -5.40 -11.37 -9.34
N THR A 187 -4.54 -10.39 -9.67
CA THR A 187 -3.21 -10.62 -10.25
C THR A 187 -2.15 -10.75 -9.17
N ASP A 188 -2.00 -9.71 -8.37
CA ASP A 188 -0.81 -9.52 -7.54
C ASP A 188 -0.86 -10.30 -6.21
N ALA A 189 -2.01 -10.80 -5.75
CA ALA A 189 -2.10 -11.50 -4.46
C ALA A 189 -1.20 -12.75 -4.39
N GLU A 190 -0.84 -13.34 -5.53
CA GLU A 190 0.11 -14.45 -5.63
C GLU A 190 1.37 -14.17 -4.82
N GLU A 191 1.94 -12.97 -4.94
CA GLU A 191 3.21 -12.61 -4.29
C GLU A 191 3.11 -12.75 -2.77
N LEU A 192 1.99 -12.31 -2.19
CA LEU A 192 1.74 -12.44 -0.74
C LEU A 192 1.53 -13.89 -0.31
N TRP A 193 0.73 -14.64 -1.07
CA TRP A 193 0.48 -16.05 -0.77
C TRP A 193 1.77 -16.86 -0.86
N GLU A 194 2.59 -16.62 -1.89
CA GLU A 194 3.88 -17.28 -2.07
C GLU A 194 4.88 -16.89 -0.98
N ALA A 195 4.99 -15.59 -0.65
CA ALA A 195 5.81 -15.12 0.45
C ALA A 195 5.40 -15.78 1.78
N TYR A 196 4.09 -15.91 2.05
CA TYR A 196 3.62 -16.56 3.26
C TYR A 196 3.95 -18.06 3.29
N ARG A 197 3.77 -18.76 2.16
CA ARG A 197 4.19 -20.17 2.07
C ARG A 197 5.70 -20.35 2.24
N LYS A 198 6.52 -19.47 1.66
CA LYS A 198 7.98 -19.48 1.84
C LYS A 198 8.36 -19.31 3.30
N PHE A 199 7.74 -18.34 3.98
CA PHE A 199 7.92 -18.13 5.42
C PHE A 199 7.54 -19.38 6.23
N GLU A 200 6.36 -19.98 6.00
CA GLU A 200 5.95 -21.17 6.76
C GLU A 200 6.82 -22.40 6.46
N LYS A 201 7.38 -22.52 5.24
CA LYS A 201 8.38 -23.54 4.92
C LYS A 201 9.72 -23.30 5.62
N ALA A 202 10.16 -22.05 5.77
CA ALA A 202 11.35 -21.71 6.54
C ALA A 202 11.16 -22.03 8.04
N VAL A 203 9.98 -21.73 8.59
CA VAL A 203 9.63 -22.12 9.97
C VAL A 203 9.64 -23.64 10.15
N TYR A 204 9.18 -24.41 9.15
CA TYR A 204 9.27 -25.87 9.19
C TYR A 204 10.73 -26.36 9.29
N GLN A 205 11.64 -25.73 8.55
CA GLN A 205 13.05 -26.07 8.55
C GLN A 205 13.76 -25.71 9.86
N SER A 206 13.27 -24.70 10.60
CA SER A 206 13.85 -24.30 11.89
C SER A 206 13.40 -25.18 13.07
N ILE A 207 12.37 -26.03 12.91
CA ILE A 207 11.88 -26.91 13.98
C ILE A 207 12.82 -28.10 14.17
N ASP A 208 13.13 -28.41 15.43
CA ASP A 208 13.95 -29.56 15.84
C ASP A 208 13.42 -30.87 15.22
N GLU A 209 14.33 -31.70 14.69
CA GLU A 209 13.95 -32.97 14.04
C GLU A 209 13.27 -33.97 14.98
N THR A 210 13.53 -33.87 16.28
CA THR A 210 12.92 -34.73 17.30
C THR A 210 11.49 -34.30 17.66
N ASP A 211 11.11 -33.04 17.39
CA ASP A 211 9.75 -32.54 17.63
C ASP A 211 8.82 -32.83 16.44
N ILE A 212 8.49 -34.12 16.29
CA ILE A 212 7.59 -34.64 15.26
C ILE A 212 6.23 -33.92 15.32
N GLN A 213 5.72 -33.65 16.53
CA GLN A 213 4.40 -33.04 16.71
C GLN A 213 4.37 -31.58 16.20
N ALA A 214 5.41 -30.79 16.47
CA ALA A 214 5.51 -29.43 15.93
C ALA A 214 5.65 -29.45 14.41
N LYS A 215 6.47 -30.36 13.85
CA LYS A 215 6.59 -30.54 12.40
C LYS A 215 5.27 -30.91 11.74
N GLU A 216 4.52 -31.86 12.29
CA GLU A 216 3.19 -32.23 11.77
C GLU A 216 2.22 -31.04 11.78
N LYS A 217 2.15 -30.28 12.88
CA LYS A 217 1.33 -29.06 12.96
C LYS A 217 1.72 -28.05 11.89
N GLN A 218 3.02 -27.87 11.67
CA GLN A 218 3.55 -26.94 10.68
C GLN A 218 3.23 -27.38 9.24
N VAL A 219 3.30 -28.68 8.94
CA VAL A 219 2.86 -29.25 7.66
C VAL A 219 1.37 -29.00 7.43
N GLN A 220 0.52 -29.20 8.45
CA GLN A 220 -0.92 -28.91 8.32
C GLN A 220 -1.20 -27.43 8.06
N LEU A 221 -0.40 -26.53 8.64
CA LEU A 221 -0.52 -25.10 8.38
C LEU A 221 -0.15 -24.73 6.94
N ILE A 222 0.97 -25.25 6.42
CA ILE A 222 1.38 -25.06 5.02
C ILE A 222 0.30 -25.60 4.08
N ARG A 223 -0.22 -26.80 4.35
CA ARG A 223 -1.32 -27.42 3.59
C ARG A 223 -2.58 -26.54 3.60
N SER A 224 -2.97 -26.05 4.77
CA SER A 224 -4.11 -25.13 4.93
C SER A 224 -3.94 -23.86 4.09
N ASN A 225 -2.74 -23.27 4.06
CA ASN A 225 -2.45 -22.11 3.23
C ASN A 225 -2.58 -22.40 1.72
N PHE A 226 -2.12 -23.56 1.25
CA PHE A 226 -2.39 -23.99 -0.14
C PHE A 226 -3.89 -24.12 -0.41
N HIS A 227 -4.63 -24.80 0.46
CA HIS A 227 -6.07 -25.02 0.27
C HIS A 227 -6.85 -23.71 0.26
N ARG A 228 -6.49 -22.76 1.13
CA ARG A 228 -7.05 -21.41 1.15
C ARG A 228 -6.83 -20.70 -0.17
N GLN A 229 -5.59 -20.64 -0.67
CA GLN A 229 -5.29 -19.97 -1.93
C GLN A 229 -5.95 -20.64 -3.14
N LEU A 230 -5.95 -21.98 -3.20
CA LEU A 230 -6.59 -22.75 -4.28
C LEU A 230 -8.11 -22.56 -4.33
N SER A 231 -8.71 -22.05 -3.26
CA SER A 231 -10.13 -21.71 -3.19
C SER A 231 -10.44 -20.28 -3.69
N LEU A 232 -9.44 -19.54 -4.19
CA LEU A 232 -9.59 -18.15 -4.64
C LEU A 232 -9.38 -18.03 -6.15
N PRO A 233 -10.14 -17.14 -6.84
CA PRO A 233 -10.01 -16.93 -8.28
C PRO A 233 -8.83 -16.01 -8.63
N LEU A 234 -7.60 -16.50 -8.47
CA LEU A 234 -6.37 -15.73 -8.75
C LEU A 234 -5.79 -16.03 -10.14
N ALA A 235 -4.91 -15.16 -10.63
CA ALA A 235 -4.29 -15.31 -11.96
C ALA A 235 -3.48 -16.60 -12.15
N ASN A 236 -2.87 -17.09 -11.08
CA ASN A 236 -1.86 -18.14 -11.07
C ASN A 236 -2.34 -19.48 -10.48
N MET A 237 -3.65 -19.71 -10.45
CA MET A 237 -4.27 -20.89 -9.83
C MET A 237 -3.68 -22.22 -10.31
N ASN A 238 -3.42 -22.36 -11.62
CA ASN A 238 -2.82 -23.57 -12.18
C ASN A 238 -1.41 -23.81 -11.64
N SER A 239 -0.56 -22.78 -11.61
CA SER A 239 0.80 -22.87 -11.04
C SER A 239 0.75 -23.25 -9.56
N THR A 240 -0.18 -22.65 -8.80
CA THR A 240 -0.37 -22.98 -7.39
C THR A 240 -0.80 -24.44 -7.19
N LEU A 241 -1.66 -24.97 -8.06
CA LEU A 241 -2.11 -26.37 -7.99
C LEU A 241 -0.96 -27.34 -8.24
N GLU A 242 -0.14 -27.06 -9.26
CA GLU A 242 1.04 -27.88 -9.56
C GLU A 242 2.08 -27.81 -8.44
N ALA A 243 2.31 -26.62 -7.87
CA ALA A 243 3.18 -26.46 -6.70
C ALA A 243 2.66 -27.22 -5.47
N TYR A 244 1.34 -27.27 -5.27
CA TYR A 244 0.71 -28.05 -4.21
C TYR A 244 0.92 -29.55 -4.41
N LYS A 245 0.65 -30.06 -5.62
CA LYS A 245 0.86 -31.47 -5.98
C LYS A 245 2.31 -31.88 -5.80
N ALA A 246 3.26 -31.06 -6.27
CA ALA A 246 4.69 -31.30 -6.08
C ALA A 246 5.07 -31.36 -4.59
N TRP A 247 4.60 -30.39 -3.80
CA TRP A 247 4.89 -30.34 -2.37
C TRP A 247 4.32 -31.54 -1.58
N GLU A 248 3.12 -32.03 -1.90
CA GLU A 248 2.57 -33.25 -1.28
C GLU A 248 3.30 -34.53 -1.74
N MET A 249 3.92 -34.53 -2.92
CA MET A 249 4.73 -35.66 -3.41
C MET A 249 6.13 -35.70 -2.78
N GLU A 250 6.74 -34.54 -2.57
CA GLU A 250 8.06 -34.39 -1.94
C GLU A 250 8.05 -34.70 -0.45
N GLY A 251 6.93 -34.42 0.24
CA GLY A 251 6.80 -34.69 1.66
C GLY A 251 6.56 -36.17 1.96
N GLU A 252 7.51 -36.86 2.59
CA GLU A 252 7.24 -38.08 3.39
C GLU A 252 6.42 -37.76 4.66
N HIS A 253 5.51 -36.79 4.61
CA HIS A 253 4.87 -36.16 5.78
C HIS A 253 3.56 -36.87 6.15
N GLY A 254 3.59 -38.20 6.19
CA GLY A 254 2.61 -39.01 6.91
C GLY A 254 1.17 -38.95 6.38
N CYS A 255 0.94 -38.52 5.15
CA CYS A 255 -0.35 -38.76 4.51
C CYS A 255 -0.39 -40.22 4.04
N VAL A 256 -0.66 -41.14 4.98
CA VAL A 256 -1.27 -42.43 4.64
C VAL A 256 -2.69 -42.10 4.16
N LEU A 257 -2.79 -41.59 2.93
CA LEU A 257 -3.98 -41.85 2.14
C LEU A 257 -3.94 -43.35 1.92
N GLU A 258 -4.76 -44.07 2.70
CA GLU A 258 -5.23 -45.40 2.30
C GLU A 258 -5.63 -45.28 0.83
N VAL A 259 -4.79 -45.84 -0.03
CA VAL A 259 -4.98 -45.90 -1.47
C VAL A 259 -6.20 -46.79 -1.72
N LYS A 260 -7.38 -46.19 -1.61
CA LYS A 260 -8.62 -46.62 -2.23
C LYS A 260 -9.18 -45.47 -3.04
N SER A 261 -8.37 -44.90 -3.92
CA SER A 261 -8.91 -44.30 -5.13
C SER A 261 -7.90 -44.45 -6.26
N ASN A 262 -8.37 -44.98 -7.39
CA ASN A 262 -7.67 -44.97 -8.67
C ASN A 262 -7.72 -43.55 -9.28
N ASP A 263 -7.63 -42.50 -8.46
CA ASP A 263 -7.81 -41.13 -8.91
C ASP A 263 -6.44 -40.53 -9.23
N SER A 264 -6.23 -40.19 -10.50
CA SER A 264 -4.94 -39.78 -11.06
C SER A 264 -4.41 -38.47 -10.46
N ASP A 265 -5.20 -37.76 -9.64
CA ASP A 265 -4.95 -36.35 -9.32
C ASP A 265 -4.42 -36.10 -7.90
N ARG A 266 -4.42 -37.08 -6.99
CA ARG A 266 -3.90 -36.98 -5.59
C ARG A 266 -4.37 -35.76 -4.76
N VAL A 267 -5.39 -35.03 -5.22
CA VAL A 267 -5.96 -33.87 -4.52
C VAL A 267 -7.20 -34.32 -3.74
N PRO A 268 -7.37 -33.93 -2.46
CA PRO A 268 -8.60 -34.22 -1.71
C PRO A 268 -9.84 -33.67 -2.44
N SER A 269 -10.93 -34.45 -2.48
CA SER A 269 -12.15 -34.10 -3.23
C SER A 269 -12.75 -32.74 -2.86
N GLN A 270 -12.66 -32.36 -1.58
CA GLN A 270 -13.07 -31.03 -1.10
C GLN A 270 -12.24 -29.90 -1.73
N VAL A 271 -10.92 -30.09 -1.86
CA VAL A 271 -10.00 -29.12 -2.45
C VAL A 271 -10.24 -29.03 -3.96
N ALA A 272 -10.43 -30.17 -4.64
CA ALA A 272 -10.77 -30.21 -6.06
C ALA A 272 -12.10 -29.47 -6.35
N SER A 273 -13.12 -29.66 -5.52
CA SER A 273 -14.40 -28.94 -5.64
C SER A 273 -14.26 -27.44 -5.37
N ALA A 274 -13.47 -27.04 -4.37
CA ALA A 274 -13.21 -25.63 -4.10
C ALA A 274 -12.43 -24.97 -5.24
N TYR A 275 -11.41 -25.66 -5.77
CA TYR A 275 -10.64 -25.22 -6.93
C TYR A 275 -11.51 -25.04 -8.17
N GLN A 276 -12.41 -25.99 -8.45
CA GLN A 276 -13.33 -25.87 -9.59
C GLN A 276 -14.24 -24.64 -9.47
N ARG A 277 -14.81 -24.37 -8.29
CA ARG A 277 -15.62 -23.16 -8.06
C ARG A 277 -14.78 -21.89 -8.25
N ALA A 278 -13.56 -21.89 -7.75
CA ALA A 278 -12.64 -20.78 -7.94
C ALA A 278 -12.25 -20.58 -9.42
N LEU A 279 -12.12 -21.67 -10.19
CA LEU A 279 -11.85 -21.62 -11.63
C LEU A 279 -13.03 -21.03 -12.42
N ASP A 280 -14.26 -21.38 -12.06
CA ASP A 280 -15.46 -20.78 -12.64
C ASP A 280 -15.52 -19.27 -12.35
N MET A 281 -15.20 -18.90 -11.10
CA MET A 281 -15.09 -17.49 -10.70
C MET A 281 -13.97 -16.74 -11.43
N TYR A 282 -12.83 -17.39 -11.67
CA TYR A 282 -11.71 -16.85 -12.45
C TYR A 282 -12.11 -16.60 -13.90
N ASN A 283 -12.73 -17.59 -14.54
CA ASN A 283 -13.16 -17.51 -15.95
C ASN A 283 -14.18 -16.38 -16.17
N ALA A 284 -15.03 -16.11 -15.19
CA ALA A 284 -15.97 -14.98 -15.23
C ALA A 284 -15.29 -13.60 -15.19
N ARG A 285 -14.00 -13.51 -14.78
CA ARG A 285 -13.31 -12.26 -14.45
C ARG A 285 -12.10 -11.98 -15.32
N VAL A 286 -11.45 -13.01 -15.86
CA VAL A 286 -10.20 -12.89 -16.62
C VAL A 286 -10.27 -11.86 -17.76
N GLN A 287 -11.42 -11.73 -18.41
CA GLN A 287 -11.59 -10.74 -19.47
C GLN A 287 -11.75 -9.30 -18.96
N LEU A 288 -12.43 -9.12 -17.83
CA LEU A 288 -12.59 -7.82 -17.17
C LEU A 288 -11.23 -7.33 -16.64
N GLU A 289 -10.45 -8.23 -16.07
CA GLU A 289 -9.08 -7.99 -15.61
C GLU A 289 -8.18 -7.56 -16.78
N LYS A 290 -8.25 -8.27 -17.91
CA LYS A 290 -7.54 -7.87 -19.14
C LYS A 290 -7.94 -6.48 -19.65
N GLN A 291 -9.17 -6.04 -19.42
CA GLN A 291 -9.63 -4.72 -19.86
C GLN A 291 -9.06 -3.60 -19.00
N ILE A 292 -9.02 -3.77 -17.67
CA ILE A 292 -8.47 -2.75 -16.76
C ILE A 292 -6.94 -2.68 -16.78
N SER A 293 -6.25 -3.77 -17.13
CA SER A 293 -4.76 -3.80 -17.22
C SER A 293 -4.19 -3.33 -18.57
N ARG A 294 -5.02 -2.87 -19.51
CA ARG A 294 -4.53 -2.38 -20.81
C ARG A 294 -3.76 -1.08 -20.64
N GLN A 295 -2.51 -1.07 -21.10
CA GLN A 295 -1.64 0.11 -21.04
C GLN A 295 -1.90 1.10 -22.17
N ASP A 296 -2.47 0.65 -23.30
CA ASP A 296 -2.72 1.49 -24.49
C ASP A 296 -4.01 2.34 -24.40
N THR A 297 -4.74 2.27 -23.29
CA THR A 297 -6.02 2.99 -23.11
C THR A 297 -5.85 4.25 -22.30
N THR A 298 -6.67 5.27 -22.58
CA THR A 298 -6.71 6.50 -21.78
C THR A 298 -7.21 6.21 -20.36
N ASP A 299 -6.85 7.06 -19.41
CA ASP A 299 -7.32 6.96 -18.02
C ASP A 299 -8.85 6.97 -17.90
N THR A 300 -9.53 7.76 -18.73
CA THR A 300 -11.00 7.77 -18.79
C THR A 300 -11.57 6.42 -19.23
N GLU A 301 -10.97 5.79 -20.25
CA GLU A 301 -11.42 4.48 -20.71
C GLU A 301 -11.14 3.41 -19.65
N ARG A 302 -9.95 3.42 -19.04
CA ARG A 302 -9.60 2.47 -17.97
C ARG A 302 -10.53 2.63 -16.76
N LEU A 303 -10.88 3.85 -16.37
CA LEU A 303 -11.87 4.11 -15.31
C LEU A 303 -13.25 3.55 -15.69
N ASN A 304 -13.69 3.72 -16.94
CA ASN A 304 -14.95 3.12 -17.42
C ASN A 304 -14.93 1.58 -17.33
N GLN A 305 -13.80 0.94 -17.65
CA GLN A 305 -13.65 -0.51 -17.50
C GLN A 305 -13.75 -0.94 -16.03
N TYR A 306 -13.16 -0.18 -15.10
CA TYR A 306 -13.35 -0.42 -13.65
C TYR A 306 -14.82 -0.30 -13.24
N ILE A 307 -15.56 0.71 -13.73
CA ILE A 307 -16.99 0.88 -13.43
C ILE A 307 -17.82 -0.31 -13.93
N ILE A 308 -17.53 -0.82 -15.14
CA ILE A 308 -18.19 -2.01 -15.68
C ILE A 308 -17.93 -3.22 -14.78
N TYR A 309 -16.67 -3.40 -14.37
CA TYR A 309 -16.28 -4.50 -13.50
C TYR A 309 -16.90 -4.40 -12.09
N LEU A 310 -16.96 -3.20 -11.52
CA LEU A 310 -17.63 -2.95 -10.23
C LEU A 310 -19.11 -3.33 -10.28
N LYS A 311 -19.82 -2.97 -11.36
CA LYS A 311 -21.22 -3.38 -11.55
C LYS A 311 -21.36 -4.91 -11.62
N PHE A 312 -20.43 -5.59 -12.28
CA PHE A 312 -20.38 -7.05 -12.30
C PHE A 312 -20.18 -7.62 -10.88
N GLU A 313 -19.16 -7.18 -10.13
CA GLU A 313 -18.90 -7.71 -8.78
C GLU A 313 -20.06 -7.41 -7.82
N GLN A 314 -20.69 -6.24 -7.93
CA GLN A 314 -21.89 -5.89 -7.15
C GLN A 314 -23.07 -6.82 -7.47
N SER A 315 -23.24 -7.21 -8.73
CA SER A 315 -24.27 -8.18 -9.14
C SER A 315 -23.96 -9.60 -8.67
N ALA A 316 -22.68 -9.95 -8.54
CA ALA A 316 -22.23 -11.24 -8.01
C ALA A 316 -22.44 -11.35 -6.49
N GLY A 317 -22.46 -10.22 -5.78
CA GLY A 317 -22.94 -10.13 -4.40
C GLY A 317 -21.92 -10.56 -3.34
N ASP A 318 -20.61 -10.56 -3.65
CA ASP A 318 -19.54 -10.81 -2.69
C ASP A 318 -18.93 -9.49 -2.19
N PRO A 319 -19.21 -9.06 -0.94
CA PRO A 319 -18.75 -7.78 -0.44
C PRO A 319 -17.24 -7.61 -0.39
N ALA A 320 -16.49 -8.68 -0.10
CA ALA A 320 -15.04 -8.61 0.01
C ALA A 320 -14.41 -8.38 -1.37
N ARG A 321 -15.00 -8.97 -2.42
CA ARG A 321 -14.57 -8.76 -3.81
C ARG A 321 -14.92 -7.39 -4.35
N VAL A 322 -16.11 -6.88 -4.04
CA VAL A 322 -16.48 -5.51 -4.40
C VAL A 322 -15.54 -4.52 -3.71
N GLN A 323 -15.24 -4.75 -2.43
CA GLN A 323 -14.32 -3.90 -1.67
C GLN A 323 -12.91 -3.91 -2.28
N VAL A 324 -12.32 -5.09 -2.53
CA VAL A 324 -10.95 -5.15 -3.11
C VAL A 324 -10.90 -4.48 -4.49
N LEU A 325 -11.96 -4.57 -5.30
CA LEU A 325 -12.01 -3.90 -6.59
C LEU A 325 -12.15 -2.38 -6.47
N PHE A 326 -12.93 -1.87 -5.51
CA PHE A 326 -12.95 -0.44 -5.19
C PHE A 326 -11.58 0.05 -4.72
N GLU A 327 -10.94 -0.70 -3.81
CA GLU A 327 -9.61 -0.37 -3.28
C GLU A 327 -8.55 -0.28 -4.37
N ARG A 328 -8.60 -1.18 -5.37
CA ARG A 328 -7.75 -1.11 -6.57
C ARG A 328 -8.07 0.13 -7.41
N ALA A 329 -9.34 0.38 -7.67
CA ALA A 329 -9.77 1.51 -8.50
C ALA A 329 -9.38 2.86 -7.88
N VAL A 330 -9.52 3.05 -6.56
CA VAL A 330 -9.15 4.31 -5.89
C VAL A 330 -7.64 4.48 -5.74
N ALA A 331 -6.86 3.39 -5.80
CA ALA A 331 -5.41 3.48 -5.89
C ALA A 331 -4.96 3.99 -7.27
N ASP A 332 -5.63 3.57 -8.35
CA ASP A 332 -5.34 4.01 -9.72
C ASP A 332 -5.91 5.40 -10.03
N PHE A 333 -7.07 5.74 -9.44
CA PHE A 333 -7.80 6.99 -9.69
C PHE A 333 -8.17 7.71 -8.38
N PRO A 334 -7.17 8.13 -7.58
CA PRO A 334 -7.38 8.66 -6.24
C PRO A 334 -8.25 9.93 -6.21
N VAL A 335 -8.22 10.75 -7.25
CA VAL A 335 -8.97 12.01 -7.32
C VAL A 335 -10.35 11.88 -8.00
N SER A 336 -10.81 10.65 -8.28
CA SER A 336 -12.13 10.42 -8.86
C SER A 336 -13.23 10.57 -7.81
N VAL A 337 -13.94 11.70 -7.87
CA VAL A 337 -15.04 12.03 -6.94
C VAL A 337 -16.16 10.99 -7.01
N ASP A 338 -16.58 10.61 -8.22
CA ASP A 338 -17.66 9.63 -8.42
C ASP A 338 -17.31 8.27 -7.83
N LEU A 339 -16.05 7.84 -7.98
CA LEU A 339 -15.59 6.57 -7.43
C LEU A 339 -15.63 6.54 -5.90
N TRP A 340 -15.17 7.60 -5.23
CA TRP A 340 -15.25 7.70 -3.78
C TRP A 340 -16.68 7.80 -3.26
N LEU A 341 -17.55 8.54 -3.96
CA LEU A 341 -18.97 8.64 -3.62
C LEU A 341 -19.66 7.28 -3.74
N ASP A 342 -19.42 6.55 -4.83
CA ASP A 342 -20.01 5.22 -5.02
C ASP A 342 -19.42 4.19 -4.06
N TYR A 343 -18.13 4.25 -3.78
CA TYR A 343 -17.49 3.37 -2.81
C TYR A 343 -18.08 3.58 -1.42
N THR A 344 -18.09 4.82 -0.92
CA THR A 344 -18.62 5.13 0.41
C THR A 344 -20.11 4.80 0.54
N ARG A 345 -20.93 5.06 -0.49
CA ARG A 345 -22.35 4.64 -0.55
C ARG A 345 -22.51 3.13 -0.49
N TYR A 346 -21.65 2.38 -1.18
CA TYR A 346 -21.67 0.92 -1.14
C TYR A 346 -21.34 0.40 0.26
N MET A 347 -20.30 0.96 0.90
CA MET A 347 -19.87 0.59 2.25
C MET A 347 -20.99 0.84 3.27
N ASP A 348 -21.67 1.98 3.17
CA ASP A 348 -22.81 2.32 4.03
C ASP A 348 -23.98 1.34 3.94
N LYS A 349 -24.24 0.79 2.75
CA LYS A 349 -25.34 -0.15 2.52
C LYS A 349 -24.99 -1.58 2.94
N THR A 350 -23.72 -1.95 2.82
CA THR A 350 -23.30 -3.37 2.85
C THR A 350 -22.63 -3.76 4.17
N LEU A 351 -21.89 -2.84 4.79
CA LEU A 351 -21.08 -3.14 5.97
C LEU A 351 -21.68 -2.54 7.25
N LYS A 352 -21.65 -3.35 8.31
CA LYS A 352 -22.06 -2.95 9.67
C LYS A 352 -20.88 -2.56 10.56
N VAL A 353 -19.65 -2.74 10.08
CA VAL A 353 -18.43 -2.48 10.84
C VAL A 353 -18.04 -1.01 10.69
N GLY A 354 -18.42 -0.19 11.67
CA GLY A 354 -18.24 1.26 11.63
C GLY A 354 -16.78 1.73 11.50
N SER A 355 -15.80 0.95 11.96
CA SER A 355 -14.38 1.29 11.82
C SER A 355 -13.89 1.24 10.38
N ILE A 356 -14.36 0.27 9.58
CA ILE A 356 -14.00 0.15 8.16
C ILE A 356 -14.60 1.31 7.38
N VAL A 357 -15.90 1.58 7.58
CA VAL A 357 -16.60 2.70 6.92
C VAL A 357 -15.93 4.03 7.24
N ARG A 358 -15.57 4.26 8.52
CA ARG A 358 -14.84 5.44 8.97
C ARG A 358 -13.52 5.63 8.24
N ASN A 359 -12.73 4.56 8.09
CA ASN A 359 -11.44 4.63 7.40
C ASN A 359 -11.62 5.01 5.92
N VAL A 360 -12.61 4.43 5.23
CA VAL A 360 -12.90 4.77 3.83
C VAL A 360 -13.29 6.24 3.68
N TYR A 361 -14.15 6.77 4.54
CA TYR A 361 -14.49 8.20 4.52
C TYR A 361 -13.30 9.10 4.80
N SER A 362 -12.49 8.75 5.80
CA SER A 362 -11.27 9.52 6.12
C SER A 362 -10.31 9.59 4.93
N ARG A 363 -10.20 8.53 4.13
CA ARG A 363 -9.38 8.50 2.91
C ARG A 363 -10.04 9.28 1.78
N ALA A 364 -11.35 9.14 1.59
CA ALA A 364 -12.11 9.88 0.60
C ALA A 364 -11.97 11.40 0.77
N THR A 365 -12.08 11.90 1.99
CA THR A 365 -11.97 13.35 2.28
C THR A 365 -10.53 13.87 2.18
N ARG A 366 -9.50 13.02 2.31
CA ARG A 366 -8.10 13.40 2.05
C ARG A 366 -7.77 13.44 0.56
N ASN A 367 -8.43 12.59 -0.23
CA ASN A 367 -8.25 12.51 -1.67
C ASN A 367 -9.06 13.56 -2.44
N CYS A 368 -10.29 13.82 -2.00
CA CYS A 368 -11.21 14.78 -2.60
C CYS A 368 -11.73 15.77 -1.55
N PRO A 369 -10.84 16.59 -0.92
CA PRO A 369 -11.22 17.51 0.15
C PRO A 369 -12.21 18.60 -0.30
N TRP A 370 -12.28 18.89 -1.60
CA TRP A 370 -13.16 19.91 -2.20
C TRP A 370 -14.61 19.45 -2.41
N VAL A 371 -15.00 18.27 -1.90
CA VAL A 371 -16.35 17.72 -2.09
C VAL A 371 -17.13 17.72 -0.77
N GLY A 372 -18.07 18.66 -0.60
CA GLY A 372 -18.87 18.80 0.62
C GLY A 372 -19.68 17.55 0.97
N ASP A 373 -20.26 16.86 -0.02
CA ASP A 373 -21.07 15.63 0.18
C ASP A 373 -20.26 14.52 0.88
N LEU A 374 -18.95 14.40 0.60
CA LEU A 374 -18.10 13.41 1.29
C LEU A 374 -17.95 13.74 2.78
N TRP A 375 -17.75 15.01 3.12
CA TRP A 375 -17.62 15.46 4.51
C TRP A 375 -18.94 15.32 5.27
N VAL A 376 -20.07 15.70 4.68
CA VAL A 376 -21.41 15.52 5.27
C VAL A 376 -21.66 14.05 5.58
N ARG A 377 -21.43 13.16 4.61
CA ARG A 377 -21.57 11.71 4.81
C ARG A 377 -20.61 11.16 5.85
N TYR A 378 -19.39 11.70 5.91
CA TYR A 378 -18.42 11.29 6.93
C TYR A 378 -18.91 11.63 8.34
N LEU A 379 -19.42 12.84 8.57
CA LEU A 379 -20.02 13.23 9.85
C LEU A 379 -21.20 12.32 10.24
N LEU A 380 -22.07 12.01 9.28
CA LEU A 380 -23.19 11.07 9.49
C LEU A 380 -22.72 9.64 9.76
N ALA A 381 -21.63 9.20 9.14
CA ALA A 381 -21.03 7.89 9.40
C ALA A 381 -20.43 7.81 10.81
N LEU A 382 -19.76 8.86 11.27
CA LEU A 382 -19.24 8.96 12.63
C LEU A 382 -20.37 8.95 13.66
N GLU A 383 -21.46 9.68 13.40
CA GLU A 383 -22.65 9.67 14.25
C GLU A 383 -23.25 8.25 14.36
N ARG A 384 -23.46 7.57 13.22
CA ARG A 384 -23.95 6.17 13.20
C ARG A 384 -23.01 5.21 13.95
N ALA A 385 -21.71 5.45 13.88
CA ALA A 385 -20.69 4.68 14.57
C ALA A 385 -20.53 5.07 16.06
N ARG A 386 -21.36 5.98 16.58
CA ARG A 386 -21.32 6.50 17.96
C ARG A 386 -19.94 7.08 18.33
N ALA A 387 -19.31 7.77 17.38
CA ALA A 387 -18.08 8.53 17.64
C ALA A 387 -18.31 9.58 18.75
N SER A 388 -17.22 9.96 19.43
CA SER A 388 -17.28 11.00 20.46
C SER A 388 -17.61 12.37 19.87
N GLU A 389 -18.06 13.29 20.72
CA GLU A 389 -18.25 14.69 20.33
C GLU A 389 -16.99 15.26 19.69
N GLY A 390 -15.85 15.15 20.40
CA GLY A 390 -14.60 15.77 19.97
C GLY A 390 -14.09 15.23 18.63
N GLU A 391 -14.36 13.96 18.32
CA GLU A 391 -14.03 13.39 17.02
C GLU A 391 -14.88 14.01 15.88
N ILE A 392 -16.20 14.11 16.08
CA ILE A 392 -17.11 14.73 15.11
C ILE A 392 -16.79 16.22 14.95
N ALA A 393 -16.52 16.93 16.05
CA ALA A 393 -16.11 18.33 16.03
C ALA A 393 -14.82 18.52 15.24
N SER A 394 -13.80 17.71 15.48
CA SER A 394 -12.52 17.79 14.76
C SER A 394 -12.69 17.61 13.25
N VAL A 395 -13.53 16.65 12.82
CA VAL A 395 -13.81 16.41 11.40
C VAL A 395 -14.60 17.57 10.79
N PHE A 396 -15.57 18.13 11.53
CA PHE A 396 -16.30 19.32 11.11
C PHE A 396 -15.37 20.53 10.94
N GLU A 397 -14.49 20.81 11.90
CA GLU A 397 -13.50 21.90 11.79
C GLU A 397 -12.58 21.74 10.57
N LYS A 398 -12.12 20.51 10.31
CA LYS A 398 -11.32 20.21 9.12
C LYS A 398 -12.08 20.48 7.83
N SER A 399 -13.37 20.11 7.76
CA SER A 399 -14.20 20.36 6.57
C SER A 399 -14.35 21.85 6.26
N LEU A 400 -14.40 22.72 7.28
CA LEU A 400 -14.52 24.18 7.08
C LEU A 400 -13.23 24.84 6.57
N GLN A 401 -12.09 24.15 6.65
CA GLN A 401 -10.82 24.60 6.08
C GLN A 401 -10.69 24.26 4.59
N CYS A 402 -11.61 23.45 4.05
CA CYS A 402 -11.63 23.10 2.64
C CYS A 402 -12.33 24.17 1.80
N SER A 403 -11.96 24.23 0.51
CA SER A 403 -12.56 25.11 -0.48
C SER A 403 -13.60 24.34 -1.30
N PHE A 404 -14.88 24.48 -0.96
CA PHE A 404 -15.98 23.88 -1.72
C PHE A 404 -16.40 24.76 -2.89
N SER A 405 -17.11 24.17 -3.85
CA SER A 405 -17.49 24.87 -5.09
C SER A 405 -18.69 25.80 -4.87
N THR A 406 -19.55 25.47 -3.92
CA THR A 406 -20.81 26.19 -3.67
C THR A 406 -21.00 26.52 -2.20
N LEU A 407 -21.78 27.57 -1.92
CA LEU A 407 -22.14 27.95 -0.54
C LEU A 407 -23.09 26.93 0.10
N ASP A 408 -23.91 26.26 -0.71
CA ASP A 408 -24.84 25.24 -0.25
C ASP A 408 -24.12 24.06 0.41
N GLU A 409 -22.92 23.70 -0.06
CA GLU A 409 -22.09 22.67 0.58
C GLU A 409 -21.67 23.05 2.01
N TYR A 410 -21.32 24.32 2.25
CA TYR A 410 -21.03 24.79 3.61
C TYR A 410 -22.29 24.82 4.47
N LEU A 411 -23.43 25.24 3.91
CA LEU A 411 -24.71 25.23 4.60
C LEU A 411 -25.09 23.80 5.03
N ASP A 412 -24.95 22.81 4.14
CA ASP A 412 -25.22 21.41 4.43
C ASP A 412 -24.34 20.86 5.56
N LEU A 413 -23.08 21.27 5.64
CA LEU A 413 -22.19 20.92 6.75
C LEU A 413 -22.68 21.50 8.08
N PHE A 414 -23.00 22.79 8.11
CA PHE A 414 -23.53 23.44 9.32
C PHE A 414 -24.85 22.81 9.77
N LEU A 415 -25.76 22.55 8.83
CA LEU A 415 -27.04 21.89 9.12
C LEU A 415 -26.81 20.48 9.66
N THR A 416 -25.96 19.69 9.01
CA THR A 416 -25.60 18.33 9.45
C THR A 416 -25.04 18.33 10.87
N ARG A 417 -24.15 19.28 11.19
CA ARG A 417 -23.56 19.44 12.51
C ARG A 417 -24.61 19.81 13.56
N VAL A 418 -25.46 20.78 13.29
CA VAL A 418 -26.56 21.19 14.19
C VAL A 418 -27.52 20.04 14.44
N ASP A 419 -27.91 19.33 13.40
CA ASP A 419 -28.83 18.21 13.50
C ASP A 419 -28.25 17.04 14.29
N GLY A 420 -26.96 16.76 14.12
CA GLY A 420 -26.23 15.77 14.91
C GLY A 420 -26.17 16.16 16.39
N LEU A 421 -25.87 17.43 16.70
CA LEU A 421 -25.91 17.93 18.08
C LEU A 421 -27.30 17.83 18.70
N ARG A 422 -28.35 18.20 17.96
CA ARG A 422 -29.75 18.10 18.40
C ARG A 422 -30.14 16.66 18.70
N ARG A 423 -29.80 15.71 17.82
CA ARG A 423 -30.06 14.27 18.03
C ARG A 423 -29.33 13.77 19.27
N ARG A 424 -28.05 14.14 19.44
CA ARG A 424 -27.25 13.73 20.60
C ARG A 424 -27.76 14.31 21.91
N ILE A 425 -28.14 15.59 21.97
CA ILE A 425 -28.73 16.19 23.17
C ILE A 425 -30.05 15.52 23.54
N SER A 426 -30.88 15.20 22.55
CA SER A 426 -32.14 14.48 22.78
C SER A 426 -31.90 13.08 23.37
N PHE A 427 -30.83 12.40 22.93
CA PHE A 427 -30.43 11.09 23.42
C PHE A 427 -29.61 11.12 24.73
N ALA A 428 -28.87 12.21 24.98
CA ALA A 428 -27.98 12.39 26.14
C ALA A 428 -28.74 12.68 27.44
N SER A 429 -30.07 12.83 27.40
CA SER A 429 -30.90 12.82 28.61
C SER A 429 -30.78 11.51 29.44
N GLU A 430 -30.07 10.49 28.92
CA GLU A 430 -29.83 9.20 29.57
C GLU A 430 -28.36 8.93 30.00
N ILE A 431 -27.34 9.73 29.62
CA ILE A 431 -25.90 9.46 29.94
C ILE A 431 -25.12 10.76 30.26
N GLU A 432 -24.17 10.68 31.22
CA GLU A 432 -23.33 11.71 31.88
C GLU A 432 -22.63 12.80 31.03
N ASP A 433 -22.70 12.78 29.70
CA ASP A 433 -22.17 13.85 28.83
C ASP A 433 -23.30 14.86 28.54
N VAL A 434 -23.55 15.77 29.49
CA VAL A 434 -24.56 16.83 29.33
C VAL A 434 -24.07 17.84 28.28
N LEU A 435 -24.34 17.54 27.01
CA LEU A 435 -24.19 18.50 25.93
C LEU A 435 -25.21 19.62 26.13
N GLU A 436 -24.73 20.86 26.19
CA GLU A 436 -25.59 22.01 26.41
C GLU A 436 -26.19 22.54 25.11
N TYR A 437 -27.42 23.05 25.17
CA TYR A 437 -28.07 23.77 24.06
C TYR A 437 -27.28 25.02 23.61
N SER A 438 -26.34 25.51 24.43
CA SER A 438 -25.41 26.58 24.08
C SER A 438 -24.60 26.24 22.82
N LEU A 439 -24.14 25.00 22.67
CA LEU A 439 -23.34 24.57 21.52
C LEU A 439 -24.12 24.62 20.19
N ILE A 440 -25.42 24.32 20.21
CA ILE A 440 -26.29 24.49 19.03
C ILE A 440 -26.37 25.97 18.66
N LYS A 441 -26.60 26.84 19.64
CA LYS A 441 -26.71 28.29 19.43
C LYS A 441 -25.41 28.87 18.87
N GLU A 442 -24.27 28.46 19.42
CA GLU A 442 -22.93 28.86 18.94
C GLU A 442 -22.70 28.39 17.50
N THR A 443 -23.09 27.16 17.16
CA THR A 443 -22.96 26.63 15.80
C THR A 443 -23.80 27.44 14.81
N PHE A 444 -25.04 27.81 15.17
CA PHE A 444 -25.87 28.68 14.33
C PHE A 444 -25.31 30.09 14.17
N GLN A 445 -24.80 30.69 15.25
CA GLN A 445 -24.17 32.00 15.19
C GLN A 445 -22.95 31.95 14.26
N ARG A 446 -22.11 30.92 14.39
CA ARG A 446 -20.96 30.70 13.52
C ARG A 446 -21.36 30.50 12.07
N ALA A 447 -22.42 29.74 11.81
CA ALA A 447 -22.96 29.56 10.45
C ALA A 447 -23.39 30.91 9.85
N SER A 448 -24.13 31.72 10.62
CA SER A 448 -24.54 33.07 10.22
C SER A 448 -23.34 33.96 9.92
N ASP A 449 -22.36 33.99 10.81
CA ASP A 449 -21.16 34.83 10.66
C ASP A 449 -20.30 34.39 9.46
N TYR A 450 -20.22 33.08 9.22
CA TYR A 450 -19.47 32.50 8.11
C TYR A 450 -20.15 32.75 6.76
N LEU A 451 -21.47 32.55 6.65
CA LEU A 451 -22.20 32.61 5.37
C LEU A 451 -22.66 34.03 4.99
N SER A 452 -22.90 34.91 5.97
CA SER A 452 -23.41 36.27 5.74
C SER A 452 -22.58 37.13 4.76
N PRO A 453 -21.23 37.12 4.80
CA PRO A 453 -20.41 37.85 3.82
C PRO A 453 -20.62 37.38 2.39
N HIS A 454 -20.86 36.09 2.19
CA HIS A 454 -21.03 35.51 0.86
C HIS A 454 -22.42 35.78 0.27
N LEU A 455 -23.45 35.81 1.11
CA LEU A 455 -24.82 36.14 0.69
C LEU A 455 -24.97 37.61 0.29
N LYS A 456 -24.30 38.53 1.00
CA LYS A 456 -24.33 39.98 0.68
C LYS A 456 -23.71 40.32 -0.68
N ASN A 457 -22.81 39.48 -1.17
CA ASN A 457 -22.15 39.68 -2.47
C ASN A 457 -22.92 39.06 -3.65
N SER A 458 -24.02 38.35 -3.39
CA SER A 458 -24.85 37.69 -4.42
C SER A 458 -26.04 38.54 -4.91
N GLU A 459 -26.27 39.71 -4.32
CA GLU A 459 -27.30 40.68 -4.75
C GLU A 459 -26.77 41.77 -5.72
N GLY A 460 -25.62 41.55 -6.37
CA GLY A 460 -24.97 42.50 -7.29
C GLY A 460 -25.13 42.17 -8.76
#